data_AF-A5K777-F1
#
_entry.id   AF-A5K777-F1
#
_cell.length_a   1.000
_cell.length_b   1.000
_cell.length_c   1.000
_cell.angle_alpha   90.00
_cell.angle_beta   90.00
_cell.angle_gamma   90.00
#
_symmetry.space_group_name_H-M   'P 1'
#
loop_
_entity.id
_entity.type
_entity.pdbx_description
1 polymer ?
#
loop_
_entity_poly.entity_id
_entity_poly.type
_entity_poly.pdbx_seq_one_letter_code
_entity_poly.pdbx_strand_id
1 'polypeptide(L)'
;MVILPPPPRHLTIDRSQINIDEEWKQKHQCAFNRKKLKIPISKHNYEFILNGVTESALREKVLTLLNSPYENQSLNRDVIKILKKRYDVATKLGYRNWVDYSMSHFTSEKGKYNKLRDFFNLVKEKVDRDYARVSVNMGKLLRSGGGSQPSDRYGLPHDRGELRRDRMAPLRDKPTLHDWSYYHNKCANKPDEYFVNTFFPHGHVWKNFIEIVSRIYNFSYEEVREKGVTKKWPKGTLVYRIERRSANHSSGANTHVYESLARSRFGESPRREVPPGDSLLGYMYIVPYMEIKLRDYFRVPSMNCLSNTCLICPGHVVVDYKFIGTIPIEKKLFSCSEILTLFHEFGHAYHLLLLSRRYTLYRFSNMPLDYAEFFSHMSEHLVNNLSVLQALSNKADNNSKISEDIFKAIKFDSSRLANIFTHAVVDYEIHGLNPREFFASHLEGRAGVAHGKAHEQVHAQADGQPYDRAHADDSLAPFYNLIGSYLPYKIGPSYSIHSTSFPYHFSCYYAGSVLSYLLAEMRVLMNIPTADLSIKRNSSLVAFQKKFYAIVAEDFIGSSGWPGSSVIDRALANRHLLA
;
A
#
# COMPACT_ATOMS: atom_id res chain seq x y z
N MET A 1 23.64 -23.71 10.08
CA MET A 1 22.40 -24.36 10.56
C MET A 1 21.38 -24.26 9.44
N VAL A 2 21.06 -25.36 8.76
CA VAL A 2 20.02 -25.37 7.71
C VAL A 2 18.70 -25.17 8.44
N ILE A 3 18.19 -23.95 8.45
CA ILE A 3 16.86 -23.64 8.98
C ILE A 3 15.88 -24.36 8.05
N LEU A 4 15.36 -25.50 8.51
CA LEU A 4 14.27 -26.17 7.82
C LEU A 4 13.09 -25.19 7.74
N PRO A 5 12.52 -24.94 6.55
CA PRO A 5 11.45 -23.97 6.40
C PRO A 5 10.18 -24.45 7.12
N PRO A 6 9.39 -23.54 7.73
CA PRO A 6 8.20 -23.89 8.49
C PRO A 6 7.12 -24.55 7.61
N PRO A 7 6.26 -25.42 8.19
CA PRO A 7 5.20 -26.10 7.45
C PRO A 7 4.15 -25.13 6.91
N PRO A 8 3.47 -25.46 5.79
CA PRO A 8 2.44 -24.61 5.21
C PRO A 8 1.23 -24.47 6.15
N ARG A 9 0.86 -23.22 6.42
CA ARG A 9 -0.12 -22.82 7.45
C ARG A 9 -1.50 -22.83 6.82
N HIS A 10 -2.38 -23.72 7.30
CA HIS A 10 -3.70 -23.88 6.72
C HIS A 10 -4.80 -23.59 7.73
N LEU A 11 -5.81 -22.85 7.28
CA LEU A 11 -7.09 -22.73 7.95
C LEU A 11 -8.03 -23.81 7.40
N THR A 12 -8.53 -24.68 8.28
CA THR A 12 -9.56 -25.66 7.94
C THR A 12 -10.90 -25.18 8.48
N ILE A 13 -11.87 -24.93 7.59
CA ILE A 13 -13.21 -24.42 7.93
C ILE A 13 -14.28 -25.12 7.10
N ASP A 14 -15.53 -25.01 7.51
CA ASP A 14 -16.67 -25.47 6.72
C ASP A 14 -16.94 -24.52 5.54
N ARG A 15 -17.40 -25.06 4.41
CA ARG A 15 -17.65 -24.32 3.18
C ARG A 15 -18.66 -23.17 3.36
N SER A 16 -19.58 -23.29 4.32
CA SER A 16 -20.58 -22.28 4.67
C SER A 16 -20.03 -21.11 5.50
N GLN A 17 -18.86 -21.26 6.13
CA GLN A 17 -18.25 -20.25 7.01
C GLN A 17 -17.45 -19.19 6.26
N ILE A 18 -17.47 -19.22 4.93
CA ILE A 18 -16.76 -18.27 4.07
C ILE A 18 -17.61 -17.89 2.85
N ASN A 19 -17.81 -16.59 2.65
CA ASN A 19 -18.59 -16.05 1.53
C ASN A 19 -17.66 -15.56 0.42
N ILE A 20 -17.22 -16.48 -0.43
CA ILE A 20 -16.33 -16.27 -1.58
C ILE A 20 -16.87 -17.10 -2.76
N ASP A 21 -16.50 -16.74 -3.99
CA ASP A 21 -16.81 -17.47 -5.20
C ASP A 21 -16.61 -19.01 -5.11
N GLU A 22 -17.54 -19.75 -5.72
CA GLU A 22 -17.59 -21.21 -5.63
C GLU A 22 -16.47 -21.90 -6.41
N GLU A 23 -15.96 -21.31 -7.50
CA GLU A 23 -14.81 -21.81 -8.23
C GLU A 23 -13.56 -21.73 -7.34
N TRP A 24 -13.41 -20.64 -6.59
CA TRP A 24 -12.33 -20.51 -5.62
C TRP A 24 -12.44 -21.54 -4.48
N LYS A 25 -13.64 -21.73 -3.93
CA LYS A 25 -13.87 -22.75 -2.90
C LYS A 25 -13.58 -24.15 -3.42
N GLN A 26 -13.89 -24.43 -4.69
CA GLN A 26 -13.59 -25.73 -5.30
C GLN A 26 -12.07 -26.01 -5.35
N LYS A 27 -11.25 -24.98 -5.62
CA LYS A 27 -9.78 -25.09 -5.62
C LYS A 27 -9.17 -25.39 -4.24
N HIS A 28 -9.91 -25.11 -3.16
CA HIS A 28 -9.46 -25.30 -1.77
C HIS A 28 -10.19 -26.42 -1.04
N GLN A 29 -10.97 -27.23 -1.75
CA GLN A 29 -11.74 -28.32 -1.15
C GLN A 29 -10.83 -29.42 -0.61
N CYS A 30 -11.13 -29.91 0.60
CA CYS A 30 -10.41 -31.05 1.16
C CYS A 30 -10.69 -32.33 0.36
N ALA A 31 -9.63 -33.07 -0.01
CA ALA A 31 -9.74 -34.30 -0.81
C ALA A 31 -10.73 -35.33 -0.22
N PHE A 32 -10.74 -35.48 1.11
CA PHE A 32 -11.54 -36.49 1.82
C PHE A 32 -12.80 -35.93 2.49
N ASN A 33 -13.06 -34.61 2.43
CA ASN A 33 -14.26 -34.02 3.00
C ASN A 33 -14.73 -32.81 2.18
N ARG A 34 -15.69 -33.03 1.31
CA ARG A 34 -16.23 -32.01 0.40
C ARG A 34 -16.89 -30.82 1.10
N LYS A 35 -17.30 -30.97 2.36
CA LYS A 35 -17.90 -29.90 3.17
C LYS A 35 -16.85 -28.97 3.79
N LYS A 36 -15.57 -29.36 3.78
CA LYS A 36 -14.47 -28.60 4.37
C LYS A 36 -13.54 -28.03 3.31
N LEU A 37 -13.00 -26.86 3.62
CA LEU A 37 -11.97 -26.18 2.86
C LEU A 37 -10.66 -26.23 3.65
N LYS A 38 -9.54 -26.35 2.94
CA LYS A 38 -8.18 -26.24 3.48
C LYS A 38 -7.49 -25.09 2.78
N ILE A 39 -7.45 -23.94 3.46
CA ILE A 39 -7.05 -22.66 2.88
C ILE A 39 -5.65 -22.31 3.38
N PRO A 40 -4.63 -22.15 2.51
CA PRO A 40 -3.32 -21.68 2.94
C PRO A 40 -3.40 -20.22 3.38
N ILE A 41 -2.73 -19.84 4.48
CA ILE A 41 -2.69 -18.48 5.00
C ILE A 41 -1.31 -17.85 4.76
N SER A 42 -1.31 -16.66 4.16
CA SER A 42 -0.14 -15.96 3.66
C SER A 42 -0.29 -14.43 3.74
N LYS A 43 0.82 -13.69 3.62
CA LYS A 43 0.75 -12.23 3.46
C LYS A 43 0.02 -11.79 2.18
N HIS A 44 -0.07 -12.65 1.17
CA HIS A 44 -0.67 -12.33 -0.12
C HIS A 44 -2.18 -12.57 -0.17
N ASN A 45 -2.77 -13.26 0.81
CA ASN A 45 -4.19 -13.60 0.77
C ASN A 45 -4.95 -13.38 2.08
N TYR A 46 -4.29 -13.08 3.20
CA TYR A 46 -4.98 -13.02 4.48
C TYR A 46 -6.12 -11.99 4.50
N GLU A 47 -5.95 -10.80 3.91
CA GLU A 47 -6.98 -9.75 3.85
C GLU A 47 -8.21 -10.23 3.07
N PHE A 48 -7.97 -10.87 1.92
CA PHE A 48 -9.02 -11.52 1.14
C PHE A 48 -9.80 -12.56 1.97
N ILE A 49 -9.10 -13.40 2.75
CA ILE A 49 -9.74 -14.38 3.63
C ILE A 49 -10.50 -13.70 4.77
N LEU A 50 -9.93 -12.66 5.40
CA LEU A 50 -10.60 -11.89 6.46
C LEU A 50 -11.92 -11.28 5.98
N ASN A 51 -11.97 -10.81 4.73
CA ASN A 51 -13.15 -10.22 4.12
C ASN A 51 -14.26 -11.26 3.83
N GLY A 52 -13.91 -12.52 3.64
CA GLY A 52 -14.86 -13.59 3.32
C GLY A 52 -15.35 -14.41 4.52
N VAL A 53 -14.52 -14.59 5.55
CA VAL A 53 -14.85 -15.46 6.70
C VAL A 53 -15.92 -14.81 7.60
N THR A 54 -17.01 -15.54 7.86
CA THR A 54 -18.21 -14.99 8.54
C THR A 54 -18.07 -14.88 10.05
N GLU A 55 -17.35 -15.81 10.69
CA GLU A 55 -17.19 -15.89 12.14
C GLU A 55 -15.96 -15.11 12.63
N SER A 56 -16.14 -14.27 13.66
CA SER A 56 -15.04 -13.45 14.22
C SER A 56 -13.88 -14.30 14.76
N ALA A 57 -14.18 -15.40 15.47
CA ALA A 57 -13.15 -16.30 16.01
C ALA A 57 -12.29 -16.95 14.91
N LEU A 58 -12.87 -17.24 13.74
CA LEU A 58 -12.13 -17.77 12.60
C LEU A 58 -11.30 -16.68 11.92
N ARG A 59 -11.80 -15.44 11.84
CA ARG A 59 -11.01 -14.29 11.38
C ARG A 59 -9.82 -14.01 12.28
N GLU A 60 -9.98 -14.10 13.59
CA GLU A 60 -8.86 -13.99 14.52
C GLU A 60 -7.83 -15.11 14.30
N LYS A 61 -8.30 -16.35 14.11
CA LYS A 61 -7.43 -17.50 13.79
C LYS A 61 -6.63 -17.30 12.50
N VAL A 62 -7.15 -16.58 11.50
CA VAL A 62 -6.38 -16.19 10.30
C VAL A 62 -5.16 -15.36 10.70
N LEU A 63 -5.31 -14.38 11.59
CA LEU A 63 -4.19 -13.57 12.08
C LEU A 63 -3.20 -14.39 12.92
N THR A 64 -3.68 -15.28 13.80
CA THR A 64 -2.81 -16.21 14.55
C THR A 64 -1.96 -17.06 13.60
N LEU A 65 -2.59 -17.66 12.57
CA LEU A 65 -1.87 -18.41 11.55
C LEU A 65 -0.90 -17.50 10.76
N LEU A 66 -1.27 -16.27 10.47
CA LEU A 66 -0.38 -15.32 9.80
C LEU A 66 0.86 -14.98 10.65
N ASN A 67 0.70 -14.95 11.98
CA ASN A 67 1.75 -14.61 12.95
C ASN A 67 2.65 -15.78 13.34
N SER A 68 2.19 -17.02 13.21
CA SER A 68 2.90 -18.19 13.71
C SER A 68 4.40 -18.32 13.30
N PRO A 69 4.86 -17.86 12.12
CA PRO A 69 6.28 -17.89 11.79
C PRO A 69 7.16 -16.98 12.66
N TYR A 70 6.57 -15.97 13.29
CA TYR A 70 7.26 -14.89 14.00
C TYR A 70 7.29 -15.10 15.52
N GLU A 71 6.52 -16.04 16.07
CA GLU A 71 6.32 -16.23 17.52
C GLU A 71 7.60 -16.63 18.27
N ASN A 72 8.50 -17.39 17.62
CA ASN A 72 9.69 -17.96 18.26
C ASN A 72 11.00 -17.21 17.95
N GLN A 73 10.93 -15.99 17.41
CA GLN A 73 12.10 -15.33 16.81
C GLN A 73 12.65 -14.12 17.61
N SER A 74 12.21 -13.88 18.84
CA SER A 74 12.61 -12.70 19.65
C SER A 74 12.55 -11.36 18.87
N LEU A 75 11.69 -11.26 17.85
CA LEU A 75 11.79 -10.17 16.85
C LEU A 75 11.51 -8.80 17.46
N ASN A 76 10.63 -8.70 18.46
CA ASN A 76 10.39 -7.42 19.13
C ASN A 76 11.68 -6.83 19.70
N ARG A 77 12.55 -7.66 20.28
CA ARG A 77 13.86 -7.24 20.80
C ARG A 77 14.74 -6.67 19.69
N ASP A 78 14.79 -7.36 18.54
CA ASP A 78 15.58 -6.93 17.39
C ASP A 78 15.05 -5.61 16.82
N VAL A 79 13.73 -5.44 16.78
CA VAL A 79 13.07 -4.18 16.40
C VAL A 79 13.46 -3.05 17.34
N ILE A 80 13.29 -3.25 18.65
CA ILE A 80 13.64 -2.24 19.65
C ILE A 80 15.13 -1.90 19.57
N LYS A 81 16.00 -2.88 19.31
CA LYS A 81 17.43 -2.67 19.09
C LYS A 81 17.71 -1.82 17.85
N ILE A 82 17.03 -2.09 16.72
CA ILE A 82 17.13 -1.27 15.50
C ILE A 82 16.68 0.17 15.78
N LEU A 83 15.55 0.35 16.47
CA LEU A 83 15.04 1.67 16.84
C LEU A 83 16.04 2.44 17.71
N LYS A 84 16.58 1.80 18.76
CA LYS A 84 17.62 2.38 19.62
C LYS A 84 18.83 2.83 18.78
N LYS A 85 19.29 2.03 17.81
CA LYS A 85 20.40 2.39 16.92
C LYS A 85 20.07 3.55 15.97
N ARG A 86 18.88 3.55 15.36
CA ARG A 86 18.41 4.66 14.51
C ARG A 86 18.37 5.97 15.29
N TYR A 87 17.81 5.94 16.50
CA TYR A 87 17.78 7.09 17.39
C TYR A 87 19.19 7.59 17.76
N ASP A 88 20.10 6.70 18.14
CA ASP A 88 21.49 7.06 18.45
C ASP A 88 22.21 7.70 17.25
N VAL A 89 22.00 7.18 16.03
CA VAL A 89 22.60 7.73 14.82
C VAL A 89 22.07 9.13 14.55
N ALA A 90 20.75 9.31 14.57
CA ALA A 90 20.12 10.60 14.30
C ALA A 90 20.58 11.68 15.31
N THR A 91 20.55 11.36 16.61
CA THR A 91 20.93 12.30 17.68
C THR A 91 22.41 12.67 17.64
N LYS A 92 23.31 11.71 17.37
CA LYS A 92 24.75 12.00 17.18
C LYS A 92 25.03 12.88 15.97
N LEU A 93 24.20 12.81 14.94
CA LEU A 93 24.27 13.67 13.76
C LEU A 93 23.57 15.03 13.95
N GLY A 94 23.06 15.32 15.15
CA GLY A 94 22.42 16.61 15.48
C GLY A 94 20.92 16.69 15.15
N TYR A 95 20.28 15.58 14.77
CA TYR A 95 18.84 15.51 14.53
C TYR A 95 18.08 15.11 15.78
N ARG A 96 16.80 15.50 15.87
CA ARG A 96 15.99 15.21 17.07
C ARG A 96 15.65 13.74 17.27
N ASN A 97 15.41 13.03 16.17
CA ASN A 97 15.09 11.61 16.11
C ASN A 97 15.25 11.11 14.66
N TRP A 98 14.92 9.84 14.42
CA TRP A 98 15.09 9.23 13.10
C TRP A 98 14.18 9.85 12.04
N VAL A 99 12.98 10.33 12.40
CA VAL A 99 12.10 11.03 11.44
C VAL A 99 12.74 12.32 10.95
N ASP A 100 13.29 13.15 11.86
CA ASP A 100 13.97 14.42 11.50
C ASP A 100 15.17 14.17 10.57
N TYR A 101 15.97 13.14 10.89
CA TYR A 101 17.06 12.68 10.03
C TYR A 101 16.54 12.21 8.66
N SER A 102 15.55 11.33 8.63
CA SER A 102 15.00 10.73 7.41
C SER A 102 14.42 11.79 6.46
N MET A 103 13.57 12.69 6.99
CA MET A 103 13.01 13.79 6.21
C MET A 103 14.09 14.69 5.62
N SER A 104 15.17 14.93 6.36
CA SER A 104 16.23 15.82 5.91
C SER A 104 17.10 15.25 4.79
N HIS A 105 17.14 13.93 4.63
CA HIS A 105 18.01 13.24 3.67
C HIS A 105 17.26 12.59 2.51
N PHE A 106 16.05 12.09 2.76
CA PHE A 106 15.35 11.24 1.80
C PHE A 106 14.08 11.87 1.24
N THR A 107 13.62 12.99 1.79
CA THR A 107 12.44 13.68 1.28
C THR A 107 12.77 15.11 0.86
N SER A 108 11.88 15.70 0.08
CA SER A 108 11.99 17.10 -0.31
C SER A 108 11.51 18.08 0.76
N GLU A 109 11.01 17.55 1.88
CA GLU A 109 10.46 18.31 3.00
C GLU A 109 11.53 18.61 4.08
N LYS A 110 12.79 18.75 3.66
CA LYS A 110 13.90 19.10 4.54
C LYS A 110 13.60 20.39 5.32
N GLY A 111 13.84 20.36 6.63
CA GLY A 111 13.58 21.49 7.52
C GLY A 111 12.10 21.69 7.89
N LYS A 112 11.19 20.81 7.47
CA LYS A 112 9.75 20.90 7.79
C LYS A 112 9.30 20.03 8.97
N TYR A 113 10.24 19.43 9.71
CA TYR A 113 9.92 18.55 10.84
C TYR A 113 8.92 19.17 11.83
N ASN A 114 9.07 20.45 12.15
CA ASN A 114 8.17 21.17 13.08
C ASN A 114 6.72 21.25 12.63
N LYS A 115 6.46 21.14 11.31
CA LYS A 115 5.12 21.21 10.72
C LYS A 115 4.49 19.84 10.52
N LEU A 116 5.26 18.76 10.74
CA LEU A 116 4.83 17.41 10.42
C LEU A 116 3.61 17.00 11.26
N ARG A 117 3.58 17.33 12.56
CA ARG A 117 2.43 17.04 13.42
C ARG A 117 1.15 17.71 12.91
N ASP A 118 1.22 18.98 12.54
CA ASP A 118 0.06 19.71 12.00
C ASP A 118 -0.40 19.12 10.67
N PHE A 119 0.54 18.72 9.82
CA PHE A 119 0.23 18.02 8.57
C PHE A 119 -0.46 16.69 8.79
N PHE A 120 0.04 15.86 9.73
CA PHE A 120 -0.61 14.61 10.10
C PHE A 120 -2.02 14.84 10.66
N ASN A 121 -2.21 15.87 11.50
CA ASN A 121 -3.52 16.22 12.03
C ASN A 121 -4.49 16.62 10.91
N LEU A 122 -4.03 17.42 9.94
CA LEU A 122 -4.83 17.81 8.77
C LEU A 122 -5.27 16.59 7.95
N VAL A 123 -4.35 15.66 7.66
CA VAL A 123 -4.68 14.43 6.92
C VAL A 123 -5.63 13.55 7.75
N LYS A 124 -5.38 13.43 9.06
CA LYS A 124 -6.22 12.67 9.99
C LYS A 124 -7.66 13.19 9.99
N GLU A 125 -7.85 14.49 10.07
CA GLU A 125 -9.19 15.11 10.03
C GLU A 125 -9.95 14.71 8.76
N LYS A 126 -9.28 14.69 7.60
CA LYS A 126 -9.88 14.23 6.34
C LYS A 126 -10.21 12.74 6.40
N VAL A 127 -9.29 11.89 6.85
CA VAL A 127 -9.50 10.45 7.00
C VAL A 127 -10.66 10.14 7.95
N ASP A 128 -10.74 10.83 9.10
CA ASP A 128 -11.81 10.68 10.08
C ASP A 128 -13.17 11.08 9.50
N ARG A 129 -13.24 12.21 8.77
CA ARG A 129 -14.48 12.65 8.09
C ARG A 129 -14.95 11.62 7.07
N ASP A 130 -14.04 11.09 6.28
CA ASP A 130 -14.34 10.08 5.28
C ASP A 130 -14.85 8.78 5.90
N TYR A 131 -14.23 8.34 7.00
CA TYR A 131 -14.64 7.14 7.72
C TYR A 131 -15.83 7.32 8.65
N ALA A 132 -16.24 8.54 9.00
CA ALA A 132 -17.42 8.77 9.83
C ALA A 132 -18.66 8.07 9.26
N ARG A 133 -18.88 8.16 7.94
CA ARG A 133 -19.99 7.48 7.25
C ARG A 133 -19.87 5.95 7.32
N VAL A 134 -18.66 5.43 7.14
CA VAL A 134 -18.39 3.98 7.20
C VAL A 134 -18.64 3.44 8.61
N SER A 135 -18.17 4.16 9.64
CA SER A 135 -18.35 3.82 11.05
C SER A 135 -19.81 3.77 11.47
N VAL A 136 -20.65 4.70 11.00
CA VAL A 136 -22.11 4.68 11.27
C VAL A 136 -22.77 3.44 10.65
N ASN A 137 -22.45 3.12 9.40
CA ASN A 137 -23.01 1.94 8.73
C ASN A 137 -22.52 0.63 9.36
N MET A 138 -21.24 0.58 9.76
CA MET A 138 -20.65 -0.56 10.43
C MET A 138 -21.28 -0.80 11.80
N GLY A 139 -21.54 0.25 12.57
CA GLY A 139 -22.24 0.17 13.85
C GLY A 139 -23.64 -0.45 13.73
N LYS A 140 -24.37 -0.17 12.64
CA LYS A 140 -25.66 -0.81 12.36
C LYS A 140 -25.50 -2.32 12.11
N LEU A 141 -24.53 -2.71 11.29
CA LEU A 141 -24.27 -4.12 10.97
C LEU A 141 -23.85 -4.91 12.21
N LEU A 142 -22.95 -4.39 13.02
CA LEU A 142 -22.48 -5.01 14.26
C LEU A 142 -23.64 -5.23 15.25
N ARG A 143 -24.53 -4.24 15.41
CA ARG A 143 -25.72 -4.35 16.28
C ARG A 143 -26.76 -5.34 15.73
N SER A 144 -26.89 -5.45 14.41
CA SER A 144 -27.83 -6.39 13.76
C SER A 144 -27.32 -7.83 13.65
N GLY A 145 -26.00 -8.03 13.72
CA GLY A 145 -25.36 -9.35 13.62
C GLY A 145 -25.05 -10.01 14.97
N GLY A 146 -25.26 -9.30 16.08
CA GLY A 146 -25.16 -9.87 17.42
C GLY A 146 -26.39 -10.75 17.70
N GLY A 147 -26.19 -12.06 17.75
CA GLY A 147 -27.17 -12.97 18.34
C GLY A 147 -27.54 -12.52 19.75
N SER A 148 -28.82 -12.68 20.08
CA SER A 148 -29.48 -12.54 21.38
C SER A 148 -28.52 -12.39 22.57
N GLN A 149 -28.29 -11.16 23.03
CA GLN A 149 -27.96 -11.00 24.45
C GLN A 149 -29.22 -11.37 25.24
N PRO A 150 -29.11 -12.12 26.35
CA PRO A 150 -30.23 -12.27 27.27
C PRO A 150 -30.59 -10.85 27.74
N SER A 151 -31.81 -10.41 27.44
CA SER A 151 -32.34 -9.19 28.02
C SER A 151 -32.31 -9.36 29.54
N ASP A 152 -31.49 -8.57 30.23
CA ASP A 152 -31.70 -8.32 31.65
C ASP A 152 -33.12 -7.81 31.80
N ARG A 153 -33.93 -8.67 32.41
CA ARG A 153 -35.37 -8.51 32.55
C ARG A 153 -35.65 -7.61 33.74
N TYR A 154 -35.31 -6.34 33.66
CA TYR A 154 -35.86 -5.29 34.52
C TYR A 154 -36.09 -4.02 33.71
N GLY A 155 -37.37 -3.70 33.52
CA GLY A 155 -37.83 -2.61 32.68
C GLY A 155 -37.61 -1.24 33.27
N LEU A 156 -37.09 -0.33 32.44
CA LEU A 156 -37.39 1.09 32.48
C LEU A 156 -37.76 1.52 31.05
N PRO A 157 -38.80 2.34 30.86
CA PRO A 157 -39.21 2.76 29.53
C PRO A 157 -38.17 3.74 28.96
N HIS A 158 -37.18 3.23 28.25
CA HIS A 158 -36.28 4.09 27.46
C HIS A 158 -37.07 4.74 26.33
N ASP A 159 -37.00 6.07 26.32
CA ASP A 159 -37.66 6.96 25.40
C ASP A 159 -37.32 6.61 23.93
N ARG A 160 -38.33 6.44 23.07
CA ARG A 160 -38.13 6.06 21.64
C ARG A 160 -37.32 7.10 20.86
N GLY A 161 -37.17 8.31 21.40
CA GLY A 161 -36.29 9.37 20.88
C GLY A 161 -34.79 9.08 21.04
N GLU A 162 -34.37 8.46 22.16
CA GLU A 162 -32.96 8.14 22.43
C GLU A 162 -32.45 6.97 21.57
N LEU A 163 -33.29 5.95 21.38
CA LEU A 163 -33.03 4.81 20.48
C LEU A 163 -32.81 5.21 19.02
N ARG A 164 -33.38 6.33 18.57
CA ARG A 164 -33.14 6.89 17.23
C ARG A 164 -31.84 7.70 17.15
N ARG A 165 -31.48 8.45 18.19
CA ARG A 165 -30.20 9.17 18.27
C ARG A 165 -29.01 8.21 18.36
N ASP A 166 -29.14 7.13 19.13
CA ASP A 166 -28.07 6.15 19.34
C ASP A 166 -27.79 5.26 18.10
N ARG A 167 -28.76 5.15 17.17
CA ARG A 167 -28.58 4.50 15.85
C ARG A 167 -27.79 5.35 14.84
N MET A 168 -27.60 6.64 15.12
CA MET A 168 -26.87 7.58 14.26
C MET A 168 -25.51 7.98 14.85
N ALA A 169 -25.20 7.56 16.08
CA ALA A 169 -23.91 7.80 16.70
C ALA A 169 -22.82 6.87 16.11
N PRO A 170 -21.58 7.36 15.93
CA PRO A 170 -20.42 6.51 15.63
C PRO A 170 -20.28 5.37 16.65
N LEU A 171 -19.59 4.30 16.26
CA LEU A 171 -19.26 3.18 17.15
C LEU A 171 -18.61 3.70 18.45
N ARG A 172 -19.23 3.40 19.59
CA ARG A 172 -18.72 3.77 20.93
C ARG A 172 -17.40 3.06 21.24
N ASP A 173 -17.28 1.80 20.79
CA ASP A 173 -16.05 1.00 20.82
C ASP A 173 -15.61 0.60 19.40
N LYS A 174 -14.32 0.82 19.08
CA LYS A 174 -13.74 0.41 17.79
C LYS A 174 -13.71 -1.12 17.67
N PRO A 175 -14.08 -1.71 16.51
CA PRO A 175 -13.94 -3.16 16.28
C PRO A 175 -12.46 -3.56 16.18
N THR A 176 -12.14 -4.85 16.33
CA THR A 176 -10.77 -5.36 16.06
C THR A 176 -10.39 -5.18 14.59
N LEU A 177 -9.09 -5.19 14.26
CA LEU A 177 -8.61 -5.13 12.86
C LEU A 177 -9.34 -6.14 11.94
N HIS A 178 -9.46 -7.39 12.38
CA HIS A 178 -10.04 -8.46 11.58
C HIS A 178 -11.54 -8.27 11.35
N ASP A 179 -12.26 -7.73 12.32
CA ASP A 179 -13.68 -7.39 12.17
C ASP A 179 -13.86 -6.10 11.36
N TRP A 180 -13.00 -5.11 11.55
CA TRP A 180 -12.97 -3.91 10.72
C TRP A 180 -12.83 -4.28 9.23
N SER A 181 -11.89 -5.14 8.87
CA SER A 181 -11.69 -5.60 7.49
C SER A 181 -12.98 -6.18 6.91
N TYR A 182 -13.60 -7.13 7.62
CA TYR A 182 -14.83 -7.78 7.19
C TYR A 182 -16.02 -6.81 7.06
N TYR A 183 -16.31 -6.03 8.09
CA TYR A 183 -17.47 -5.14 8.06
C TYR A 183 -17.24 -3.93 7.17
N HIS A 184 -16.01 -3.47 6.98
CA HIS A 184 -15.70 -2.40 6.03
C HIS A 184 -16.01 -2.88 4.61
N ASN A 185 -15.55 -4.08 4.26
CA ASN A 185 -15.84 -4.70 2.97
C ASN A 185 -17.35 -4.86 2.75
N LYS A 186 -18.08 -5.31 3.79
CA LYS A 186 -19.54 -5.47 3.76
C LYS A 186 -20.28 -4.13 3.63
N CYS A 187 -19.88 -3.10 4.38
CA CYS A 187 -20.45 -1.75 4.29
C CYS A 187 -20.26 -1.13 2.91
N ALA A 188 -19.11 -1.38 2.28
CA ALA A 188 -18.80 -0.89 0.95
C ALA A 188 -19.44 -1.74 -0.16
N ASN A 189 -20.17 -2.81 0.18
CA ASN A 189 -20.74 -3.79 -0.76
C ASN A 189 -19.71 -4.25 -1.80
N LYS A 190 -18.46 -4.45 -1.36
CA LYS A 190 -17.37 -4.82 -2.25
C LYS A 190 -17.58 -6.26 -2.71
N PRO A 191 -17.53 -6.53 -4.04
CA PRO A 191 -17.59 -7.89 -4.55
C PRO A 191 -16.42 -8.71 -4.01
N ASP A 192 -16.55 -10.03 -4.03
CA ASP A 192 -15.43 -10.88 -3.65
C ASP A 192 -14.26 -10.68 -4.63
N GLU A 193 -13.04 -10.62 -4.08
CA GLU A 193 -11.86 -10.30 -4.87
C GLU A 193 -11.63 -11.33 -5.97
N TYR A 194 -11.89 -12.62 -5.71
CA TYR A 194 -11.69 -13.65 -6.72
C TYR A 194 -12.61 -13.45 -7.94
N PHE A 195 -13.89 -13.18 -7.72
CA PHE A 195 -14.83 -12.83 -8.79
C PHE A 195 -14.31 -11.65 -9.62
N VAL A 196 -13.82 -10.59 -8.99
CA VAL A 196 -13.22 -9.45 -9.70
C VAL A 196 -11.99 -9.89 -10.50
N ASN A 197 -11.12 -10.73 -9.93
CA ASN A 197 -9.92 -11.22 -10.59
C ASN A 197 -10.25 -12.04 -11.84
N THR A 198 -11.41 -12.71 -11.92
CA THR A 198 -11.84 -13.44 -13.12
C THR A 198 -11.97 -12.57 -14.37
N PHE A 199 -12.12 -11.25 -14.19
CA PHE A 199 -12.14 -10.29 -15.28
C PHE A 199 -10.74 -9.96 -15.79
N PHE A 200 -9.65 -10.33 -15.13
CA PHE A 200 -8.30 -9.89 -15.51
C PHE A 200 -7.37 -11.06 -15.86
N PRO A 201 -7.66 -11.85 -16.90
CA PRO A 201 -6.80 -12.95 -17.30
C PRO A 201 -5.47 -12.46 -17.85
N HIS A 202 -4.40 -13.15 -17.48
CA HIS A 202 -3.01 -12.82 -17.76
C HIS A 202 -2.73 -12.36 -19.19
N GLY A 203 -3.16 -13.15 -20.18
CA GLY A 203 -2.90 -12.84 -21.59
C GLY A 203 -3.62 -11.58 -22.07
N HIS A 204 -4.83 -11.32 -21.58
CA HIS A 204 -5.60 -10.13 -21.96
C HIS A 204 -5.01 -8.87 -21.31
N VAL A 205 -4.64 -8.95 -20.03
CA VAL A 205 -4.08 -7.82 -19.28
C VAL A 205 -2.79 -7.35 -19.95
N TRP A 206 -1.80 -8.22 -20.18
CA TRP A 206 -0.53 -7.81 -20.77
C TRP A 206 -0.67 -7.21 -22.16
N LYS A 207 -1.50 -7.83 -23.00
CA LYS A 207 -1.75 -7.35 -24.37
C LYS A 207 -2.32 -5.93 -24.36
N ASN A 208 -3.34 -5.68 -23.55
CA ASN A 208 -4.02 -4.38 -23.53
C ASN A 208 -3.28 -3.34 -22.71
N PHE A 209 -2.55 -3.74 -21.66
CA PHE A 209 -1.83 -2.82 -20.79
C PHE A 209 -0.82 -1.97 -21.57
N ILE A 210 0.01 -2.62 -22.42
CA ILE A 210 0.99 -1.92 -23.25
C ILE A 210 0.31 -0.97 -24.24
N GLU A 211 -0.82 -1.37 -24.83
CA GLU A 211 -1.59 -0.51 -25.72
C GLU A 211 -2.18 0.72 -25.00
N ILE A 212 -2.71 0.53 -23.79
CA ILE A 212 -3.28 1.59 -22.96
C ILE A 212 -2.20 2.62 -22.62
N VAL A 213 -1.07 2.19 -22.06
CA VAL A 213 0.01 3.11 -21.66
C VAL A 213 0.66 3.76 -22.89
N SER A 214 0.76 3.04 -24.01
CA SER A 214 1.21 3.61 -25.29
C SER A 214 0.37 4.80 -25.74
N ARG A 215 -0.97 4.70 -25.63
CA ARG A 215 -1.88 5.79 -25.97
C ARG A 215 -1.84 6.92 -24.95
N ILE A 216 -1.86 6.62 -23.66
CA ILE A 216 -1.89 7.62 -22.57
C ILE A 216 -0.61 8.45 -22.55
N TYR A 217 0.56 7.81 -22.72
CA TYR A 217 1.84 8.51 -22.66
C TYR A 217 2.35 8.92 -24.04
N ASN A 218 1.70 8.54 -25.14
CA ASN A 218 2.13 8.84 -26.50
C ASN A 218 3.52 8.28 -26.84
N PHE A 219 3.77 7.04 -26.43
CA PHE A 219 4.98 6.29 -26.76
C PHE A 219 4.67 5.14 -27.72
N SER A 220 5.61 4.74 -28.58
CA SER A 220 5.57 3.47 -29.31
C SER A 220 6.40 2.43 -28.56
N TYR A 221 6.00 1.16 -28.66
CA TYR A 221 6.66 0.02 -28.05
C TYR A 221 6.97 -0.98 -29.14
N GLU A 222 8.24 -1.32 -29.29
CA GLU A 222 8.72 -2.36 -30.18
C GLU A 222 9.35 -3.46 -29.33
N GLU A 223 8.80 -4.67 -29.40
CA GLU A 223 9.31 -5.82 -28.64
C GLU A 223 10.66 -6.27 -29.22
N VAL A 224 11.71 -6.29 -28.38
CA VAL A 224 13.04 -6.77 -28.76
C VAL A 224 13.07 -8.29 -28.72
N ARG A 225 13.03 -8.92 -29.90
CA ARG A 225 12.98 -10.39 -30.06
C ARG A 225 14.34 -11.07 -30.21
N GLU A 226 15.42 -10.32 -30.04
CA GLU A 226 16.77 -10.84 -30.20
C GLU A 226 17.06 -11.90 -29.12
N LYS A 227 17.27 -13.16 -29.56
CA LYS A 227 17.53 -14.29 -28.66
C LYS A 227 18.79 -14.08 -27.81
N GLY A 228 19.79 -13.34 -28.30
CA GLY A 228 21.02 -13.04 -27.56
C GLY A 228 20.78 -12.15 -26.33
N VAL A 229 19.84 -11.22 -26.44
CA VAL A 229 19.44 -10.32 -25.34
C VAL A 229 18.53 -11.06 -24.37
N THR A 230 17.44 -11.66 -24.86
CA THR A 230 16.39 -12.26 -24.01
C THR A 230 16.85 -13.48 -23.22
N LYS A 231 17.80 -14.29 -23.75
CA LYS A 231 18.34 -15.46 -23.04
C LYS A 231 19.12 -15.14 -21.76
N LYS A 232 19.59 -13.90 -21.59
CA LYS A 232 20.34 -13.47 -20.40
C LYS A 232 19.43 -13.04 -19.24
N TRP A 233 18.13 -12.91 -19.49
CA TRP A 233 17.14 -12.47 -18.51
C TRP A 233 16.26 -13.64 -18.04
N PRO A 234 15.61 -13.51 -16.87
CA PRO A 234 14.68 -14.51 -16.36
C PRO A 234 13.62 -14.89 -17.40
N LYS A 235 13.14 -16.14 -17.33
CA LYS A 235 12.16 -16.65 -18.30
C LYS A 235 10.86 -15.83 -18.25
N GLY A 236 10.37 -15.41 -19.42
CA GLY A 236 9.17 -14.58 -19.52
C GLY A 236 9.43 -13.08 -19.40
N THR A 237 10.69 -12.65 -19.35
CA THR A 237 11.05 -11.23 -19.43
C THR A 237 10.62 -10.65 -20.77
N LEU A 238 9.95 -9.49 -20.74
CA LEU A 238 9.57 -8.72 -21.92
C LEU A 238 10.55 -7.55 -22.06
N VAL A 239 11.10 -7.33 -23.26
CA VAL A 239 12.02 -6.22 -23.52
C VAL A 239 11.42 -5.34 -24.60
N TYR A 240 11.25 -4.05 -24.29
CA TYR A 240 10.67 -3.09 -25.21
C TYR A 240 11.66 -1.96 -25.51
N ARG A 241 11.83 -1.67 -26.80
CA ARG A 241 12.36 -0.40 -27.29
C ARG A 241 11.22 0.61 -27.32
N ILE A 242 11.41 1.75 -26.69
CA ILE A 242 10.38 2.78 -26.49
C ILE A 242 10.79 4.04 -27.22
N GLU A 243 9.90 4.57 -28.05
CA GLU A 243 10.10 5.85 -28.73
C GLU A 243 8.94 6.81 -28.47
N ARG A 244 9.21 8.11 -28.56
CA ARG A 244 8.19 9.14 -28.56
C ARG A 244 7.56 9.18 -29.95
N ARG A 245 6.23 9.14 -30.02
CA ARG A 245 5.53 9.30 -31.30
C ARG A 245 5.66 10.74 -31.77
N SER A 246 6.21 10.95 -32.97
CA SER A 246 6.21 12.27 -33.63
C SER A 246 4.80 12.63 -34.12
N ALA A 247 4.46 13.92 -34.12
CA ALA A 247 3.11 14.45 -34.34
C ALA A 247 2.57 14.33 -35.78
N ASN A 248 3.16 13.49 -36.65
CA ASN A 248 2.79 13.43 -38.07
C ASN A 248 1.58 12.55 -38.39
N HIS A 249 0.90 11.96 -37.39
CA HIS A 249 -0.30 11.15 -37.63
C HIS A 249 -1.42 11.37 -36.60
N SER A 250 -1.76 12.62 -36.26
CA SER A 250 -3.13 12.98 -35.83
C SER A 250 -3.33 14.50 -35.87
N SER A 251 -4.33 14.96 -36.62
CA SER A 251 -4.95 16.30 -36.67
C SER A 251 -4.31 17.42 -35.84
N GLY A 252 -3.77 18.42 -36.55
CA GLY A 252 -3.11 19.59 -35.97
C GLY A 252 -4.01 20.45 -35.09
N ALA A 253 -3.47 20.85 -33.93
CA ALA A 253 -3.86 22.05 -33.19
C ALA A 253 -2.95 22.36 -31.99
N ASN A 254 -2.16 21.42 -31.45
CA ASN A 254 -1.60 21.57 -30.09
C ASN A 254 -0.07 21.56 -29.95
N THR A 255 0.71 21.56 -31.03
CA THR A 255 2.17 21.31 -30.95
C THR A 255 3.02 22.57 -30.74
N HIS A 256 2.53 23.77 -31.10
CA HIS A 256 3.33 25.00 -30.98
C HIS A 256 3.63 25.43 -29.53
N VAL A 257 2.94 24.85 -28.53
CA VAL A 257 3.12 25.22 -27.13
C VAL A 257 4.26 24.42 -26.46
N TYR A 258 4.53 23.19 -26.90
CA TYR A 258 5.48 22.29 -26.22
C TYR A 258 6.95 22.54 -26.57
N GLU A 259 7.25 23.02 -27.79
CA GLU A 259 8.63 23.40 -28.15
C GLU A 259 9.03 24.79 -27.62
N SER A 260 8.05 25.67 -27.39
CA SER A 260 8.28 27.04 -26.90
C SER A 260 8.65 27.08 -25.41
N LEU A 261 8.10 26.20 -24.59
CA LEU A 261 8.36 26.15 -23.13
C LEU A 261 9.76 25.63 -22.76
N ALA A 262 10.48 25.00 -23.69
CA ALA A 262 11.87 24.57 -23.48
C ALA A 262 12.89 25.72 -23.61
N ARG A 263 12.46 26.93 -23.99
CA ARG A 263 13.34 28.09 -24.27
C ARG A 263 13.32 29.19 -23.21
N SER A 264 12.86 28.95 -21.98
CA SER A 264 13.01 29.96 -20.92
C SER A 264 14.44 29.94 -20.34
N ARG A 265 15.10 31.10 -20.44
CA ARG A 265 16.46 31.37 -19.94
C ARG A 265 16.46 31.36 -18.42
N PHE A 266 17.47 30.76 -17.77
CA PHE A 266 18.21 31.24 -16.59
C PHE A 266 19.03 30.10 -15.95
N GLY A 267 20.33 30.34 -15.71
CA GLY A 267 21.18 29.65 -14.72
C GLY A 267 21.98 28.42 -15.20
N GLU A 268 23.30 28.52 -15.14
CA GLU A 268 24.30 27.59 -15.69
C GLU A 268 24.39 26.21 -14.98
N SER A 269 24.20 25.15 -15.76
CA SER A 269 24.84 23.83 -15.61
C SER A 269 24.82 23.17 -17.00
N PRO A 270 25.81 22.34 -17.39
CA PRO A 270 25.91 21.85 -18.75
C PRO A 270 24.79 20.84 -19.02
N ARG A 271 23.64 21.35 -19.48
CA ARG A 271 22.54 20.57 -20.01
C ARG A 271 23.07 19.84 -21.25
N ARG A 272 23.01 18.50 -21.26
CA ARG A 272 23.07 17.78 -22.54
C ARG A 272 21.80 18.13 -23.29
N GLU A 273 21.91 19.02 -24.27
CA GLU A 273 20.81 19.28 -25.21
C GLU A 273 20.47 17.95 -25.90
N VAL A 274 19.24 17.48 -25.74
CA VAL A 274 18.74 16.32 -26.49
C VAL A 274 18.65 16.77 -27.95
N PRO A 275 19.33 16.11 -28.90
CA PRO A 275 19.32 16.52 -30.30
C PRO A 275 17.88 16.57 -30.84
N PRO A 276 17.50 17.64 -31.57
CA PRO A 276 16.21 17.68 -32.25
C PRO A 276 16.15 16.52 -33.26
N GLY A 277 15.18 15.62 -33.10
CA GLY A 277 15.01 14.42 -33.93
C GLY A 277 15.24 13.08 -33.22
N ASP A 278 15.70 13.07 -31.97
CA ASP A 278 15.88 11.84 -31.19
C ASP A 278 14.53 11.34 -30.64
N SER A 279 13.85 10.50 -31.41
CA SER A 279 12.59 9.84 -31.02
C SER A 279 12.81 8.80 -29.93
N LEU A 280 14.02 8.24 -29.79
CA LEU A 280 14.27 7.15 -28.88
C LEU A 280 14.17 7.65 -27.44
N LEU A 281 13.29 7.04 -26.65
CA LEU A 281 13.22 7.28 -25.22
C LEU A 281 14.22 6.36 -24.50
N GLY A 282 14.19 5.07 -24.82
CA GLY A 282 15.08 4.07 -24.24
C GLY A 282 14.54 2.65 -24.34
N TYR A 283 15.00 1.78 -23.44
CA TYR A 283 14.63 0.39 -23.34
C TYR A 283 14.07 0.08 -21.94
N MET A 284 13.03 -0.76 -21.90
CA MET A 284 12.41 -1.23 -20.67
C MET A 284 12.46 -2.76 -20.62
N TYR A 285 13.01 -3.30 -19.52
CA TYR A 285 13.12 -4.74 -19.25
C TYR A 285 12.11 -5.09 -18.16
N ILE A 286 11.05 -5.81 -18.51
CA ILE A 286 9.96 -6.15 -17.60
C ILE A 286 10.13 -7.60 -17.17
N VAL A 287 10.42 -7.82 -15.89
CA VAL A 287 10.48 -9.12 -15.25
C VAL A 287 9.17 -9.33 -14.46
N PRO A 288 8.17 -10.02 -15.02
CA PRO A 288 6.82 -10.01 -14.45
C PRO A 288 6.65 -10.92 -13.23
N TYR A 289 7.32 -12.08 -13.19
CA TYR A 289 7.02 -13.13 -12.22
C TYR A 289 8.24 -13.52 -11.39
N MET A 290 8.00 -13.86 -10.13
CA MET A 290 9.02 -14.50 -9.29
C MET A 290 9.34 -15.90 -9.78
N GLU A 291 10.63 -16.26 -9.75
CA GLU A 291 11.03 -17.66 -9.89
C GLU A 291 10.76 -18.42 -8.59
N ILE A 292 9.64 -19.15 -8.56
CA ILE A 292 9.27 -20.00 -7.42
C ILE A 292 9.46 -21.46 -7.81
N LYS A 293 10.32 -22.18 -7.08
CA LYS A 293 10.50 -23.64 -7.26
C LYS A 293 9.18 -24.35 -6.94
N LEU A 294 8.83 -25.42 -7.66
CA LEU A 294 7.55 -26.15 -7.45
C LEU A 294 7.32 -26.57 -5.99
N ARG A 295 8.37 -27.04 -5.30
CA ARG A 295 8.32 -27.41 -3.88
C ARG A 295 8.01 -26.24 -2.95
N ASP A 296 8.32 -25.03 -3.39
CA ASP A 296 8.18 -23.77 -2.67
C ASP A 296 6.93 -23.00 -3.13
N TYR A 297 6.25 -23.43 -4.19
CA TYR A 297 5.01 -22.82 -4.70
C TYR A 297 3.89 -22.80 -3.66
N PHE A 298 3.76 -23.89 -2.91
CA PHE A 298 2.81 -23.99 -1.79
C PHE A 298 3.40 -23.50 -0.46
N ARG A 299 4.65 -23.02 -0.46
CA ARG A 299 5.36 -22.51 0.71
C ARG A 299 5.64 -21.03 0.51
N VAL A 300 4.72 -20.21 1.01
CA VAL A 300 4.78 -18.74 0.92
C VAL A 300 6.16 -18.24 1.38
N PRO A 301 7.00 -17.70 0.49
CA PRO A 301 8.28 -17.13 0.89
C PRO A 301 8.03 -15.89 1.74
N SER A 302 8.65 -15.82 2.92
CA SER A 302 8.71 -14.59 3.67
C SER A 302 9.80 -13.68 3.05
N MET A 303 9.40 -12.49 2.58
CA MET A 303 10.21 -11.26 2.52
C MET A 303 10.90 -10.83 1.22
N ASN A 304 10.98 -11.61 0.14
CA ASN A 304 11.62 -11.16 -1.13
C ASN A 304 10.68 -10.61 -2.21
N CYS A 305 9.44 -10.22 -1.87
CA CYS A 305 8.34 -10.09 -2.82
C CYS A 305 7.98 -8.65 -3.26
N LEU A 306 8.78 -7.63 -2.92
CA LEU A 306 8.47 -6.26 -3.35
C LEU A 306 8.91 -6.03 -4.79
N SER A 307 8.01 -5.44 -5.56
CA SER A 307 8.29 -4.90 -6.89
C SER A 307 9.34 -3.79 -6.78
N ASN A 308 10.13 -3.62 -7.84
CA ASN A 308 11.18 -2.62 -7.87
C ASN A 308 11.43 -2.15 -9.30
N THR A 309 11.61 -0.85 -9.46
CA THR A 309 12.00 -0.25 -10.74
C THR A 309 13.34 0.46 -10.59
N CYS A 310 14.29 0.16 -11.47
CA CYS A 310 15.62 0.76 -11.40
C CYS A 310 16.19 1.13 -12.77
N LEU A 311 16.93 2.24 -12.83
CA LEU A 311 17.69 2.66 -13.99
C LEU A 311 19.07 1.98 -13.95
N ILE A 312 19.39 1.12 -14.93
CA ILE A 312 20.71 0.45 -14.98
C ILE A 312 21.76 1.39 -15.59
N CYS A 313 21.42 2.02 -16.70
CA CYS A 313 22.24 3.00 -17.37
C CYS A 313 21.33 4.00 -18.14
N PRO A 314 21.86 5.14 -18.62
CA PRO A 314 21.05 6.13 -19.33
C PRO A 314 20.23 5.50 -20.46
N GLY A 315 18.90 5.67 -20.42
CA GLY A 315 17.98 5.08 -21.38
C GLY A 315 17.64 3.60 -21.18
N HIS A 316 18.04 2.94 -20.08
CA HIS A 316 17.73 1.52 -19.82
C HIS A 316 17.18 1.31 -18.41
N VAL A 317 15.90 0.91 -18.31
CA VAL A 317 15.20 0.71 -17.04
C VAL A 317 14.70 -0.72 -16.88
N VAL A 318 14.85 -1.29 -15.68
CA VAL A 318 14.28 -2.59 -15.30
C VAL A 318 13.06 -2.35 -14.45
N VAL A 319 12.01 -3.13 -14.72
CA VAL A 319 10.82 -3.25 -13.89
C VAL A 319 10.73 -4.70 -13.43
N ASP A 320 11.02 -4.96 -12.16
CA ASP A 320 10.89 -6.28 -11.54
C ASP A 320 9.62 -6.33 -10.70
N TYR A 321 8.55 -6.92 -11.22
CA TYR A 321 7.25 -6.94 -10.57
C TYR A 321 7.13 -7.95 -9.45
N LYS A 322 7.84 -9.08 -9.54
CA LYS A 322 7.74 -10.17 -8.59
C LYS A 322 6.30 -10.66 -8.33
N PHE A 323 5.47 -10.72 -9.36
CA PHE A 323 4.15 -11.33 -9.22
C PHE A 323 4.26 -12.85 -9.01
N ILE A 324 3.29 -13.41 -8.29
CA ILE A 324 3.19 -14.87 -8.12
C ILE A 324 2.52 -15.43 -9.38
N GLY A 325 3.26 -16.18 -10.19
CA GLY A 325 2.71 -16.87 -11.36
C GLY A 325 1.81 -18.06 -10.97
N THR A 326 1.06 -18.59 -11.94
CA THR A 326 0.38 -19.89 -11.82
C THR A 326 1.02 -20.94 -12.72
N ILE A 327 0.76 -22.22 -12.45
CA ILE A 327 1.15 -23.31 -13.34
C ILE A 327 -0.13 -23.99 -13.88
N PRO A 328 -0.45 -23.86 -15.17
CA PRO A 328 0.25 -23.08 -16.21
C PRO A 328 -0.03 -21.56 -16.09
N ILE A 329 0.82 -20.70 -16.66
CA ILE A 329 0.78 -19.24 -16.44
C ILE A 329 -0.44 -18.57 -17.08
N GLU A 330 -0.99 -19.19 -18.11
CA GLU A 330 -2.18 -18.74 -18.84
C GLU A 330 -3.43 -18.73 -17.94
N LYS A 331 -3.40 -19.47 -16.83
CA LYS A 331 -4.46 -19.46 -15.81
C LYS A 331 -4.30 -18.37 -14.76
N LYS A 332 -3.27 -17.52 -14.85
CA LYS A 332 -3.05 -16.43 -13.89
C LYS A 332 -4.12 -15.37 -14.11
N LEU A 333 -4.76 -15.00 -13.00
CA LEU A 333 -5.67 -13.87 -12.92
C LEU A 333 -4.98 -12.75 -12.15
N PHE A 334 -4.95 -11.54 -12.70
CA PHE A 334 -4.43 -10.37 -11.99
C PHE A 334 -5.42 -9.92 -10.93
N SER A 335 -4.91 -9.59 -9.74
CA SER A 335 -5.69 -8.89 -8.73
C SER A 335 -5.74 -7.39 -9.02
N CYS A 336 -6.72 -6.68 -8.44
CA CYS A 336 -6.76 -5.22 -8.50
C CYS A 336 -5.46 -4.59 -7.96
N SER A 337 -4.83 -5.21 -6.95
CA SER A 337 -3.55 -4.79 -6.41
C SER A 337 -2.41 -4.98 -7.42
N GLU A 338 -2.36 -6.10 -8.13
CA GLU A 338 -1.34 -6.29 -9.18
C GLU A 338 -1.58 -5.36 -10.38
N ILE A 339 -2.84 -5.11 -10.78
CA ILE A 339 -3.16 -4.10 -11.79
C ILE A 339 -2.67 -2.71 -11.34
N LEU A 340 -2.89 -2.36 -10.07
CA LEU A 340 -2.38 -1.12 -9.50
C LEU A 340 -0.86 -1.03 -9.58
N THR A 341 -0.17 -2.10 -9.18
CA THR A 341 1.29 -2.22 -9.24
C THR A 341 1.81 -2.06 -10.67
N LEU A 342 1.10 -2.58 -11.68
CA LEU A 342 1.49 -2.38 -13.09
C LEU A 342 1.67 -0.89 -13.42
N PHE A 343 0.68 -0.06 -13.06
CA PHE A 343 0.72 1.39 -13.29
C PHE A 343 1.74 2.09 -12.39
N HIS A 344 1.86 1.68 -11.12
CA HIS A 344 2.84 2.22 -10.17
C HIS A 344 4.27 2.14 -10.71
N GLU A 345 4.72 0.93 -11.06
CA GLU A 345 6.07 0.70 -11.55
C GLU A 345 6.33 1.36 -12.91
N PHE A 346 5.31 1.40 -13.78
CA PHE A 346 5.43 2.11 -15.05
C PHE A 346 5.57 3.62 -14.86
N GLY A 347 4.95 4.19 -13.83
CA GLY A 347 5.15 5.59 -13.44
C GLY A 347 6.61 5.88 -13.11
N HIS A 348 7.24 5.04 -12.29
CA HIS A 348 8.69 5.13 -12.05
C HIS A 348 9.50 4.97 -13.34
N ALA A 349 9.17 3.98 -14.15
CA ALA A 349 9.95 3.67 -15.34
C ALA A 349 9.92 4.80 -16.37
N TYR A 350 8.77 5.43 -16.60
CA TYR A 350 8.66 6.61 -17.45
C TYR A 350 9.39 7.81 -16.89
N HIS A 351 9.23 8.05 -15.58
CA HIS A 351 9.93 9.15 -14.92
C HIS A 351 11.46 9.01 -15.09
N LEU A 352 12.00 7.82 -14.82
CA LEU A 352 13.43 7.53 -15.01
C LEU A 352 13.85 7.68 -16.47
N LEU A 353 13.13 7.08 -17.42
CA LEU A 353 13.48 7.15 -18.83
C LEU A 353 13.48 8.60 -19.37
N LEU A 354 12.44 9.38 -19.06
CA LEU A 354 12.29 10.77 -19.51
C LEU A 354 13.40 11.69 -19.00
N LEU A 355 13.91 11.42 -17.81
CA LEU A 355 14.99 12.19 -17.21
C LEU A 355 16.38 11.63 -17.52
N SER A 356 16.52 10.34 -17.82
CA SER A 356 17.82 9.64 -17.88
C SER A 356 18.81 10.20 -18.90
N ARG A 357 18.30 10.93 -19.89
CA ARG A 357 19.12 11.63 -20.91
C ARG A 357 19.51 13.05 -20.50
N ARG A 358 18.80 13.63 -19.52
CA ARG A 358 18.99 15.00 -19.02
C ARG A 358 19.93 15.06 -17.82
N TYR A 359 19.98 14.00 -17.00
CA TYR A 359 20.77 13.98 -15.76
C TYR A 359 21.65 12.74 -15.65
N THR A 360 22.71 12.85 -14.85
CA THR A 360 23.60 11.73 -14.54
C THR A 360 22.93 10.77 -13.56
N LEU A 361 23.38 9.51 -13.53
CA LEU A 361 22.92 8.50 -12.55
C LEU A 361 23.06 9.00 -11.10
N TYR A 362 24.10 9.77 -10.80
CA TYR A 362 24.31 10.39 -9.49
C TYR A 362 23.18 11.35 -9.06
N ARG A 363 22.58 12.09 -10.01
CA ARG A 363 21.45 12.98 -9.70
C ARG A 363 20.19 12.17 -9.38
N PHE A 364 20.01 11.01 -9.99
CA PHE A 364 18.89 10.10 -9.68
C PHE A 364 19.02 9.45 -8.32
N SER A 365 20.23 9.03 -7.91
CA SER A 365 20.45 8.45 -6.59
C SER A 365 20.16 9.43 -5.45
N ASN A 366 20.14 10.73 -5.74
CA ASN A 366 19.84 11.80 -4.78
C ASN A 366 18.42 12.37 -4.95
N MET A 367 17.55 11.70 -5.71
CA MET A 367 16.15 12.08 -5.84
C MET A 367 15.39 11.81 -4.53
N PRO A 368 14.65 12.80 -3.99
CA PRO A 368 13.78 12.60 -2.85
C PRO A 368 12.74 11.53 -3.16
N LEU A 369 12.57 10.62 -2.21
CA LEU A 369 11.67 9.48 -2.34
C LEU A 369 10.23 9.93 -2.58
N ASP A 370 9.77 10.99 -1.93
CA ASP A 370 8.42 11.51 -2.12
C ASP A 370 8.20 12.09 -3.53
N TYR A 371 9.25 12.54 -4.21
CA TYR A 371 9.19 12.90 -5.63
C TYR A 371 9.30 11.68 -6.54
N ALA A 372 10.14 10.70 -6.19
CA ALA A 372 10.22 9.46 -6.94
C ALA A 372 8.86 8.73 -6.96
N GLU A 373 8.18 8.69 -5.80
CA GLU A 373 6.84 8.12 -5.61
C GLU A 373 5.70 8.97 -6.19
N PHE A 374 5.92 10.27 -6.42
CA PHE A 374 4.87 11.12 -6.96
C PHE A 374 4.39 10.65 -8.35
N PHE A 375 5.32 10.23 -9.21
CA PHE A 375 4.98 9.76 -10.57
C PHE A 375 4.35 8.36 -10.59
N SER A 376 4.73 7.48 -9.66
CA SER A 376 4.10 6.17 -9.49
C SER A 376 2.67 6.33 -8.99
N HIS A 377 2.45 7.12 -7.93
CA HIS A 377 1.12 7.44 -7.41
C HIS A 377 0.24 8.14 -8.45
N MET A 378 0.78 9.12 -9.19
CA MET A 378 0.04 9.77 -10.27
C MET A 378 -0.44 8.74 -11.30
N SER A 379 0.42 7.80 -11.69
CA SER A 379 0.08 6.74 -12.66
C SER A 379 -0.97 5.78 -12.13
N GLU A 380 -0.97 5.46 -10.83
CA GLU A 380 -1.99 4.62 -10.20
C GLU A 380 -3.41 5.17 -10.37
N HIS A 381 -3.60 6.50 -10.37
CA HIS A 381 -4.92 7.12 -10.58
C HIS A 381 -5.53 6.83 -11.96
N LEU A 382 -4.76 6.34 -12.93
CA LEU A 382 -5.30 5.83 -14.20
C LEU A 382 -6.23 4.63 -14.00
N VAL A 383 -6.04 3.84 -12.94
CA VAL A 383 -6.93 2.71 -12.58
C VAL A 383 -8.30 3.22 -12.11
N ASN A 384 -8.41 4.47 -11.68
CA ASN A 384 -9.67 5.11 -11.30
C ASN A 384 -10.50 5.58 -12.53
N ASN A 385 -10.17 5.11 -13.73
CA ASN A 385 -10.88 5.35 -14.98
C ASN A 385 -11.59 4.07 -15.46
N LEU A 386 -12.92 4.12 -15.59
CA LEU A 386 -13.74 3.00 -16.05
C LEU A 386 -13.28 2.46 -17.41
N SER A 387 -12.93 3.33 -18.36
CA SER A 387 -12.50 2.91 -19.71
C SER A 387 -11.16 2.17 -19.68
N VAL A 388 -10.26 2.56 -18.77
CA VAL A 388 -8.97 1.88 -18.56
C VAL A 388 -9.22 0.47 -18.02
N LEU A 389 -10.03 0.34 -16.96
CA LEU A 389 -10.34 -0.97 -16.38
C LEU A 389 -11.17 -1.86 -17.33
N GLN A 390 -12.09 -1.28 -18.10
CA GLN A 390 -12.82 -2.02 -19.13
C GLN A 390 -11.88 -2.54 -20.23
N ALA A 391 -10.90 -1.75 -20.65
CA ALA A 391 -9.90 -2.19 -21.63
C ALA A 391 -9.02 -3.34 -21.09
N LEU A 392 -8.71 -3.35 -19.79
CA LEU A 392 -7.97 -4.44 -19.13
C LEU A 392 -8.81 -5.66 -18.79
N SER A 393 -10.13 -5.51 -18.64
CA SER A 393 -11.03 -6.60 -18.26
C SER A 393 -11.44 -7.46 -19.45
N ASN A 394 -11.57 -8.77 -19.31
CA ASN A 394 -12.23 -9.69 -20.24
C ASN A 394 -12.42 -11.03 -19.52
N LYS A 395 -13.64 -11.33 -19.11
CA LYS A 395 -13.92 -12.58 -18.41
C LYS A 395 -13.79 -13.78 -19.36
N ALA A 396 -13.07 -14.82 -18.93
CA ALA A 396 -12.67 -15.92 -19.81
C ALA A 396 -13.84 -16.79 -20.34
N ASP A 397 -14.97 -16.82 -19.64
CA ASP A 397 -16.13 -17.64 -19.97
C ASP A 397 -17.03 -17.01 -21.06
N ASN A 398 -17.25 -15.70 -20.99
CA ASN A 398 -18.25 -14.99 -21.80
C ASN A 398 -17.75 -13.68 -22.42
N ASN A 399 -16.46 -13.37 -22.31
CA ASN A 399 -15.81 -12.14 -22.77
C ASN A 399 -16.36 -10.84 -22.15
N SER A 400 -17.13 -10.93 -21.06
CA SER A 400 -17.71 -9.76 -20.40
C SER A 400 -16.63 -8.84 -19.83
N LYS A 401 -16.94 -7.54 -19.85
CA LYS A 401 -16.12 -6.48 -19.26
C LYS A 401 -16.64 -6.14 -17.87
N ILE A 402 -15.82 -5.47 -17.07
CA ILE A 402 -16.28 -4.92 -15.78
C ILE A 402 -17.43 -3.93 -16.02
N SER A 403 -18.52 -4.11 -15.27
CA SER A 403 -19.66 -3.20 -15.26
C SER A 403 -19.36 -1.94 -14.45
N GLU A 404 -20.16 -0.88 -14.66
CA GLU A 404 -20.01 0.35 -13.89
C GLU A 404 -20.22 0.13 -12.38
N ASP A 405 -21.08 -0.80 -12.00
CA ASP A 405 -21.35 -1.09 -10.58
C ASP A 405 -20.19 -1.82 -9.91
N ILE A 406 -19.58 -2.81 -10.60
CA ILE A 406 -18.35 -3.45 -10.13
C ILE A 406 -17.25 -2.39 -10.02
N PHE A 407 -17.09 -1.55 -11.05
CA PHE A 407 -16.12 -0.45 -11.04
C PHE A 407 -16.30 0.47 -9.83
N LYS A 408 -17.53 0.93 -9.57
CA LYS A 408 -17.82 1.79 -8.40
C LYS A 408 -17.44 1.14 -7.07
N ALA A 409 -17.49 -0.18 -6.97
CA ALA A 409 -17.15 -0.93 -5.77
C ALA A 409 -15.63 -1.13 -5.59
N ILE A 410 -14.86 -1.25 -6.69
CA ILE A 410 -13.41 -1.55 -6.65
C ILE A 410 -12.50 -0.35 -6.87
N LYS A 411 -13.03 0.75 -7.42
CA LYS A 411 -12.26 1.97 -7.70
C LYS A 411 -11.69 2.58 -6.41
N PHE A 412 -10.72 3.50 -6.54
CA PHE A 412 -10.24 4.23 -5.37
C PHE A 412 -11.39 4.99 -4.72
N ASP A 413 -11.60 4.70 -3.46
CA ASP A 413 -12.53 5.40 -2.58
C ASP A 413 -11.72 6.19 -1.54
N SER A 414 -12.40 6.69 -0.52
CA SER A 414 -11.74 7.37 0.59
C SER A 414 -10.78 6.48 1.38
N SER A 415 -10.81 5.15 1.22
CA SER A 415 -9.90 4.25 1.92
C SER A 415 -8.46 4.33 1.39
N ARG A 416 -8.21 4.82 0.16
CA ARG A 416 -6.84 4.96 -0.36
C ARG A 416 -5.97 5.83 0.55
N LEU A 417 -6.39 7.07 0.80
CA LEU A 417 -5.65 8.00 1.64
C LEU A 417 -5.54 7.46 3.07
N ALA A 418 -6.60 6.84 3.59
CA ALA A 418 -6.61 6.27 4.94
C ALA A 418 -5.63 5.09 5.10
N ASN A 419 -5.52 4.23 4.09
CA ASN A 419 -4.58 3.10 4.09
C ASN A 419 -3.13 3.61 4.07
N ILE A 420 -2.82 4.57 3.18
CA ILE A 420 -1.49 5.20 3.10
C ILE A 420 -1.16 5.92 4.42
N PHE A 421 -2.13 6.68 4.95
CA PHE A 421 -1.99 7.40 6.22
C PHE A 421 -1.72 6.46 7.39
N THR A 422 -2.43 5.32 7.48
CA THR A 422 -2.24 4.32 8.54
C THR A 422 -0.80 3.83 8.59
N HIS A 423 -0.22 3.48 7.43
CA HIS A 423 1.18 3.07 7.37
C HIS A 423 2.14 4.23 7.66
N ALA A 424 1.86 5.44 7.15
CA ALA A 424 2.69 6.61 7.45
C ALA A 424 2.70 6.98 8.94
N VAL A 425 1.58 6.81 9.66
CA VAL A 425 1.50 7.01 11.12
C VAL A 425 2.37 6.00 11.85
N VAL A 426 2.29 4.72 11.49
CA VAL A 426 3.14 3.67 12.10
C VAL A 426 4.61 4.04 11.93
N ASP A 427 5.01 4.47 10.73
CA ASP A 427 6.37 4.91 10.44
C ASP A 427 6.78 6.15 11.24
N TYR A 428 5.91 7.15 11.29
CA TYR A 428 6.13 8.42 11.96
C TYR A 428 6.26 8.25 13.48
N GLU A 429 5.31 7.57 14.12
CA GLU A 429 5.29 7.41 15.58
C GLU A 429 6.45 6.52 16.05
N ILE A 430 6.73 5.40 15.36
CA ILE A 430 7.77 4.46 15.81
C ILE A 430 9.19 5.02 15.68
N HIS A 431 9.43 5.89 14.70
CA HIS A 431 10.73 6.52 14.45
C HIS A 431 10.86 7.91 15.09
N GLY A 432 9.74 8.51 15.50
CA GLY A 432 9.69 9.83 16.14
C GLY A 432 9.95 9.79 17.65
N LEU A 433 9.69 8.65 18.29
CA LEU A 433 9.89 8.46 19.74
C LEU A 433 11.37 8.30 20.13
N ASN A 434 11.68 8.54 21.41
CA ASN A 434 12.94 8.11 22.02
C ASN A 434 12.76 6.66 22.54
N PRO A 435 13.30 5.64 21.85
CA PRO A 435 13.07 4.24 22.21
C PRO A 435 13.77 3.84 23.51
N ARG A 436 14.73 4.63 24.00
CA ARG A 436 15.41 4.35 25.29
C ARG A 436 14.49 4.69 26.46
N GLU A 437 13.80 5.82 26.39
CA GLU A 437 12.85 6.26 27.41
C GLU A 437 11.49 5.57 27.27
N PHE A 438 10.98 5.46 26.04
CA PHE A 438 9.64 4.97 25.77
C PHE A 438 9.44 3.52 26.22
N PHE A 439 10.38 2.63 25.91
CA PHE A 439 10.29 1.22 26.29
C PHE A 439 10.77 0.95 27.73
N ALA A 440 11.57 1.85 28.32
CA ALA A 440 11.98 1.74 29.73
C ALA A 440 10.88 2.18 30.72
N SER A 441 10.23 3.33 30.46
CA SER A 441 9.22 3.94 31.35
C SER A 441 7.97 3.07 31.58
N HIS A 442 7.62 2.20 30.64
CA HIS A 442 6.45 1.32 30.75
C HIS A 442 6.68 0.10 31.65
N LEU A 443 7.90 -0.10 32.17
CA LEU A 443 8.23 -1.10 33.18
C LEU A 443 7.86 -0.62 34.60
N GLU A 444 8.06 0.67 34.89
CA GLU A 444 7.83 1.25 36.22
C GLU A 444 6.34 1.40 36.54
N GLY A 445 5.51 1.76 35.56
CA GLY A 445 4.06 1.89 35.72
C GLY A 445 3.33 0.57 36.01
N ARG A 446 3.91 -0.59 35.66
CA ARG A 446 3.34 -1.92 35.99
C ARG A 446 3.74 -2.40 37.39
N ALA A 447 4.89 -1.97 37.90
CA ALA A 447 5.29 -2.25 39.28
C ALA A 447 4.42 -1.48 40.30
N GLY A 448 3.94 -0.27 39.95
CA GLY A 448 3.08 0.55 40.82
C GLY A 448 1.64 0.06 41.00
N VAL A 449 1.09 -0.72 40.05
CA VAL A 449 -0.29 -1.26 40.15
C VAL A 449 -0.34 -2.52 41.03
N ALA A 450 0.78 -3.21 41.23
CA ALA A 450 0.87 -4.39 42.10
C ALA A 450 0.95 -4.05 43.61
N HIS A 451 0.95 -2.77 43.99
CA HIS A 451 0.99 -2.32 45.40
C HIS A 451 -0.29 -1.61 45.86
N GLY A 452 -1.34 -1.58 45.05
CA GLY A 452 -2.56 -0.84 45.37
C GLY A 452 -3.84 -1.58 44.99
N LYS A 453 -4.09 -2.75 45.57
CA LYS A 453 -5.45 -3.29 45.87
C LYS A 453 -5.32 -4.52 46.77
N ALA A 454 -5.99 -4.44 47.92
CA ALA A 454 -5.90 -5.36 49.05
C ALA A 454 -6.64 -6.69 48.84
N HIS A 455 -6.20 -7.68 49.63
CA HIS A 455 -7.01 -8.76 50.23
C HIS A 455 -8.21 -9.29 49.44
N GLU A 456 -8.03 -10.41 48.73
CA GLU A 456 -8.97 -11.54 48.80
C GLU A 456 -8.30 -12.81 48.28
N GLN A 457 -8.53 -13.90 48.99
CA GLN A 457 -7.88 -15.20 48.83
C GLN A 457 -8.17 -15.81 47.46
N VAL A 458 -7.11 -16.10 46.69
CA VAL A 458 -7.16 -17.11 45.64
C VAL A 458 -6.00 -18.07 45.85
N HIS A 459 -6.36 -19.35 45.98
CA HIS A 459 -5.49 -20.48 46.25
C HIS A 459 -4.25 -20.52 45.36
N ALA A 460 -3.11 -20.72 46.01
CA ALA A 460 -1.83 -20.97 45.39
C ALA A 460 -1.89 -22.23 44.49
N GLN A 461 -1.77 -22.04 43.18
CA GLN A 461 -1.18 -23.06 42.33
C GLN A 461 0.33 -22.82 42.33
N ALA A 462 1.02 -23.77 42.96
CA ALA A 462 2.45 -23.87 43.01
C ALA A 462 2.97 -24.22 41.62
N ASP A 463 3.57 -23.25 40.94
CA ASP A 463 4.68 -23.47 40.03
C ASP A 463 5.53 -22.19 40.02
N GLY A 464 6.63 -22.25 40.75
CA GLY A 464 7.61 -21.18 40.89
C GLY A 464 8.43 -20.99 39.61
N GLN A 465 7.83 -20.35 38.60
CA GLN A 465 8.58 -19.69 37.54
C GLN A 465 8.90 -18.26 38.00
N PRO A 466 10.18 -17.85 38.09
CA PRO A 466 10.52 -16.47 38.43
C PRO A 466 9.92 -15.54 37.35
N TYR A 467 9.33 -14.43 37.80
CA TYR A 467 8.86 -13.37 36.90
C TYR A 467 10.07 -12.78 36.17
N ASP A 468 10.33 -13.26 34.96
CA ASP A 468 11.56 -12.95 34.23
C ASP A 468 11.54 -11.50 33.74
N ARG A 469 12.25 -10.61 34.47
CA ARG A 469 12.40 -9.19 34.11
C ARG A 469 12.99 -9.01 32.70
N ALA A 470 13.68 -10.00 32.15
CA ALA A 470 14.26 -9.92 30.81
C ALA A 470 13.21 -9.92 29.69
N HIS A 471 12.04 -10.54 29.90
CA HIS A 471 10.99 -10.63 28.88
C HIS A 471 10.10 -9.37 28.79
N ALA A 472 10.14 -8.47 29.77
CA ALA A 472 9.33 -7.26 29.79
C ALA A 472 9.93 -6.10 28.94
N ASP A 473 11.25 -6.07 28.72
CA ASP A 473 11.96 -5.07 27.88
C ASP A 473 11.68 -5.26 26.37
N ASP A 474 11.10 -6.40 25.99
CA ASP A 474 10.86 -6.79 24.60
C ASP A 474 9.40 -6.59 24.15
N SER A 475 8.57 -5.83 24.89
CA SER A 475 7.15 -5.64 24.53
C SER A 475 6.91 -4.44 23.62
N LEU A 476 6.24 -4.66 22.48
CA LEU A 476 5.73 -3.58 21.62
C LEU A 476 4.32 -3.08 22.01
N ALA A 477 3.72 -3.59 23.09
CA ALA A 477 2.38 -3.19 23.53
C ALA A 477 2.24 -1.68 23.79
N PRO A 478 3.21 -0.98 24.42
CA PRO A 478 3.15 0.48 24.57
C PRO A 478 3.03 1.21 23.23
N PHE A 479 3.77 0.74 22.22
CA PHE A 479 3.73 1.31 20.88
C PHE A 479 2.36 1.06 20.21
N TYR A 480 1.80 -0.14 20.34
CA TYR A 480 0.45 -0.44 19.82
C TYR A 480 -0.64 0.44 20.45
N ASN A 481 -0.53 0.73 21.75
CA ASN A 481 -1.45 1.64 22.43
C ASN A 481 -1.35 3.07 21.88
N LEU A 482 -0.14 3.56 21.61
CA LEU A 482 0.10 4.88 21.03
C LEU A 482 -0.59 5.03 19.66
N ILE A 483 -0.34 4.09 18.75
CA ILE A 483 -0.89 4.17 17.39
C ILE A 483 -2.39 3.86 17.31
N GLY A 484 -2.96 3.14 18.28
CA GLY A 484 -4.39 2.79 18.31
C GLY A 484 -5.34 4.00 18.31
N SER A 485 -4.86 5.18 18.71
CA SER A 485 -5.60 6.45 18.62
C SER A 485 -5.85 6.89 17.18
N TYR A 486 -4.95 6.58 16.24
CA TYR A 486 -5.02 6.95 14.83
C TYR A 486 -5.83 5.98 13.98
N LEU A 487 -5.91 4.70 14.39
CA LEU A 487 -6.51 3.65 13.58
C LEU A 487 -8.03 3.62 13.73
N PRO A 488 -8.79 3.25 12.69
CA PRO A 488 -10.24 3.12 12.80
C PRO A 488 -10.68 1.87 13.57
N TYR A 489 -9.74 1.01 13.97
CA TYR A 489 -9.94 -0.24 14.69
C TYR A 489 -9.07 -0.32 15.94
N LYS A 490 -9.47 -1.19 16.89
CA LYS A 490 -8.63 -1.56 18.03
C LYS A 490 -7.60 -2.61 17.60
N ILE A 491 -6.40 -2.47 18.14
CA ILE A 491 -5.34 -3.45 18.00
C ILE A 491 -5.62 -4.59 19.00
N GLY A 492 -5.95 -5.77 18.48
CA GLY A 492 -6.19 -6.96 19.30
C GLY A 492 -4.90 -7.71 19.65
N PRO A 493 -4.96 -8.74 20.52
CA PRO A 493 -3.80 -9.54 20.92
C PRO A 493 -3.16 -10.28 19.73
N SER A 494 -3.96 -10.62 18.72
CA SER A 494 -3.53 -11.29 17.49
C SER A 494 -2.90 -10.33 16.47
N TYR A 495 -2.70 -9.05 16.78
CA TYR A 495 -1.98 -8.12 15.91
C TYR A 495 -0.47 -8.24 16.12
N SER A 496 0.28 -8.22 15.02
CA SER A 496 1.73 -8.18 15.05
C SER A 496 2.25 -7.31 13.92
N ILE A 497 3.13 -6.35 14.23
CA ILE A 497 3.78 -5.55 13.19
C ILE A 497 4.61 -6.43 12.24
N HIS A 498 5.19 -7.54 12.72
CA HIS A 498 6.04 -8.51 11.99
C HIS A 498 5.34 -9.09 10.75
N SER A 499 4.09 -9.47 10.92
CA SER A 499 3.28 -10.06 9.86
C SER A 499 2.60 -8.99 8.99
N THR A 500 2.11 -7.91 9.60
CA THR A 500 1.24 -6.91 8.94
C THR A 500 2.01 -5.81 8.21
N SER A 501 3.11 -5.30 8.75
CA SER A 501 3.74 -4.05 8.25
C SER A 501 5.27 -4.06 8.19
N PHE A 502 5.92 -5.07 8.78
CA PHE A 502 7.35 -5.06 9.08
C PHE A 502 8.34 -4.89 7.91
N PRO A 503 8.12 -5.47 6.71
CA PRO A 503 9.08 -5.31 5.62
C PRO A 503 9.33 -3.85 5.23
N TYR A 504 8.32 -2.98 5.35
CA TYR A 504 8.39 -1.60 4.86
C TYR A 504 9.08 -0.65 5.84
N HIS A 505 8.75 -0.72 7.13
CA HIS A 505 9.27 0.22 8.14
C HIS A 505 10.71 -0.05 8.58
N PHE A 506 11.16 -1.30 8.47
CA PHE A 506 12.44 -1.75 9.03
C PHE A 506 13.46 -2.18 7.98
N SER A 507 13.09 -2.18 6.70
CA SER A 507 14.01 -2.31 5.57
C SER A 507 15.10 -1.23 5.61
N CYS A 508 16.33 -1.59 5.28
CA CYS A 508 17.46 -0.66 5.15
C CYS A 508 17.25 0.35 4.00
N TYR A 509 16.50 -0.04 2.97
CA TYR A 509 16.23 0.76 1.77
C TYR A 509 15.10 1.77 1.97
N TYR A 510 14.21 1.51 2.94
CA TYR A 510 12.92 2.20 3.10
C TYR A 510 12.68 2.74 4.51
N ALA A 511 13.73 2.79 5.35
CA ALA A 511 13.63 3.23 6.74
C ALA A 511 13.24 4.71 6.87
N GLY A 512 11.95 5.00 7.07
CA GLY A 512 11.40 6.37 7.05
C GLY A 512 10.89 6.82 5.68
N SER A 513 10.78 5.91 4.71
CA SER A 513 10.25 6.19 3.37
C SER A 513 8.73 6.04 3.27
N VAL A 514 8.07 5.38 4.23
CA VAL A 514 6.62 5.19 4.16
C VAL A 514 5.90 6.52 4.33
N LEU A 515 6.47 7.44 5.13
CA LEU A 515 6.06 8.84 5.13
C LEU A 515 6.10 9.46 3.72
N SER A 516 7.07 9.08 2.88
CA SER A 516 7.23 9.61 1.52
C SER A 516 6.07 9.20 0.60
N TYR A 517 5.44 8.04 0.83
CA TYR A 517 4.22 7.63 0.11
C TYR A 517 3.05 8.55 0.45
N LEU A 518 2.90 8.94 1.72
CA LEU A 518 1.88 9.92 2.10
C LEU A 518 2.17 11.29 1.47
N LEU A 519 3.42 11.75 1.51
CA LEU A 519 3.81 13.01 0.86
C LEU A 519 3.54 12.97 -0.66
N ALA A 520 3.85 11.85 -1.33
CA ALA A 520 3.59 11.64 -2.76
C ALA A 520 2.09 11.65 -3.09
N GLU A 521 1.26 10.93 -2.33
CA GLU A 521 -0.19 10.96 -2.51
C GLU A 521 -0.75 12.37 -2.31
N MET A 522 -0.27 13.08 -1.28
CA MET A 522 -0.66 14.46 -1.04
C MET A 522 -0.21 15.38 -2.17
N ARG A 523 0.94 15.14 -2.82
CA ARG A 523 1.34 15.87 -4.03
C ARG A 523 0.36 15.64 -5.16
N VAL A 524 -0.14 14.42 -5.35
CA VAL A 524 -1.18 14.13 -6.35
C VAL A 524 -2.44 14.93 -6.05
N LEU A 525 -2.98 14.81 -4.84
CA LEU A 525 -4.22 15.48 -4.43
C LEU A 525 -4.12 17.00 -4.48
N MET A 526 -2.93 17.57 -4.22
CA MET A 526 -2.72 19.03 -4.26
C MET A 526 -2.47 19.57 -5.68
N ASN A 527 -1.97 18.76 -6.62
CA ASN A 527 -1.63 19.20 -7.97
C ASN A 527 -2.67 18.82 -9.03
N ILE A 528 -3.48 17.80 -8.78
CA ILE A 528 -4.46 17.27 -9.72
C ILE A 528 -5.86 17.41 -9.11
N PRO A 529 -6.76 18.20 -9.72
CA PRO A 529 -8.13 18.34 -9.23
C PRO A 529 -8.84 16.99 -9.11
N THR A 530 -9.68 16.83 -8.08
CA THR A 530 -10.48 15.61 -7.88
C THR A 530 -11.34 15.25 -9.09
N ALA A 531 -11.82 16.24 -9.86
CA ALA A 531 -12.58 15.99 -11.08
C ALA A 531 -11.73 15.33 -12.19
N ASP A 532 -10.44 15.63 -12.24
CA ASP A 532 -9.50 14.98 -13.16
C ASP A 532 -9.09 13.58 -12.65
N LEU A 533 -9.22 13.32 -11.33
CA LEU A 533 -8.97 12.03 -10.67
C LEU A 533 -10.20 11.11 -10.60
N SER A 534 -11.42 11.65 -10.62
CA SER A 534 -12.70 10.93 -10.44
C SER A 534 -13.44 10.82 -11.77
N ILE A 535 -13.31 9.68 -12.46
CA ILE A 535 -13.41 9.69 -13.92
C ILE A 535 -14.65 8.97 -14.50
N LYS A 536 -15.33 9.68 -15.41
CA LYS A 536 -15.91 9.16 -16.67
C LYS A 536 -15.43 10.07 -17.83
N ARG A 537 -15.11 9.49 -19.01
CA ARG A 537 -14.76 10.10 -20.35
C ARG A 537 -13.27 10.11 -20.75
N ASN A 538 -13.02 10.17 -22.07
CA ASN A 538 -11.68 10.26 -22.70
C ASN A 538 -10.95 11.59 -22.43
N SER A 539 -11.67 12.67 -22.13
CA SER A 539 -11.11 14.00 -21.88
C SER A 539 -10.18 14.03 -20.66
N SER A 540 -10.42 13.17 -19.67
CA SER A 540 -9.59 13.06 -18.46
C SER A 540 -8.23 12.43 -18.73
N LEU A 541 -8.12 11.47 -19.67
CA LEU A 541 -6.83 10.90 -20.05
C LEU A 541 -5.94 11.93 -20.75
N VAL A 542 -6.53 12.83 -21.54
CA VAL A 542 -5.83 13.95 -22.14
C VAL A 542 -5.40 14.97 -21.07
N ALA A 543 -6.27 15.28 -20.10
CA ALA A 543 -5.92 16.16 -18.99
C ALA A 543 -4.78 15.58 -18.14
N PHE A 544 -4.85 14.29 -17.82
CA PHE A 544 -3.78 13.54 -17.15
C PHE A 544 -2.47 13.65 -17.91
N GLN A 545 -2.47 13.33 -19.21
CA GLN A 545 -1.27 13.39 -20.05
C GLN A 545 -0.66 14.80 -20.05
N LYS A 546 -1.48 15.83 -20.24
CA LYS A 546 -1.02 17.24 -20.20
C LYS A 546 -0.38 17.59 -18.86
N LYS A 547 -1.01 17.20 -17.75
CA LYS A 547 -0.48 17.42 -16.40
C LYS A 547 0.81 16.66 -16.15
N PHE A 548 0.86 15.39 -16.53
CA PHE A 548 2.07 14.56 -16.43
C PHE A 548 3.26 15.25 -17.11
N TYR A 549 3.09 15.66 -18.38
CA TYR A 549 4.18 16.31 -19.11
C TYR A 549 4.51 17.73 -18.65
N ALA A 550 3.53 18.49 -18.14
CA ALA A 550 3.79 19.78 -17.51
C ALA A 550 4.69 19.61 -16.29
N ILE A 551 4.39 18.65 -15.42
CA ILE A 551 5.19 18.34 -14.22
C ILE A 551 6.58 17.84 -14.63
N VAL A 552 6.71 16.94 -15.62
CA VAL A 552 8.03 16.52 -16.12
C VAL A 552 8.86 17.70 -16.67
N ALA A 553 8.20 18.74 -17.18
CA ALA A 553 8.86 19.92 -17.74
C ALA A 553 9.30 20.95 -16.67
N GLU A 554 8.74 20.93 -15.46
CA GLU A 554 9.05 21.88 -14.37
C GLU A 554 10.51 21.77 -13.84
N ASP A 555 11.35 20.89 -14.40
CA ASP A 555 12.79 20.73 -14.09
C ASP A 555 13.07 20.77 -12.58
N PHE A 556 12.45 19.85 -11.85
CA PHE A 556 12.60 19.75 -10.38
C PHE A 556 14.03 19.46 -9.90
N ILE A 557 14.95 19.14 -10.82
CA ILE A 557 16.35 18.86 -10.51
C ILE A 557 17.24 20.09 -10.76
N GLY A 558 16.83 21.04 -11.61
CA GLY A 558 17.68 22.07 -12.19
C GLY A 558 17.82 23.40 -11.43
N SER A 559 16.86 23.81 -10.60
CA SER A 559 16.92 25.11 -9.91
C SER A 559 17.31 24.99 -8.44
N SER A 560 18.58 25.19 -8.07
CA SER A 560 19.06 25.40 -6.67
C SER A 560 18.58 24.43 -5.54
N GLY A 561 18.01 23.27 -5.87
CA GLY A 561 17.38 22.32 -4.95
C GLY A 561 15.92 22.07 -5.32
N TRP A 562 15.36 20.88 -5.01
CA TRP A 562 14.01 20.43 -5.40
C TRP A 562 12.94 21.52 -5.19
N PRO A 563 12.60 22.31 -6.23
CA PRO A 563 11.95 23.62 -6.11
C PRO A 563 10.43 23.49 -6.07
N GLY A 564 9.87 22.28 -6.13
CA GLY A 564 8.44 22.11 -5.97
C GLY A 564 8.06 22.52 -4.56
N SER A 565 7.14 23.49 -4.46
CA SER A 565 6.60 23.98 -3.20
C SER A 565 6.38 22.83 -2.22
N SER A 566 6.92 22.95 -1.01
CA SER A 566 6.72 21.99 0.08
C SER A 566 5.26 21.53 0.11
N VAL A 567 5.02 20.22 -0.03
CA VAL A 567 3.67 19.67 -0.02
C VAL A 567 3.03 19.84 1.36
N ILE A 568 3.86 19.82 2.41
CA ILE A 568 3.44 20.12 3.78
C ILE A 568 2.93 21.57 3.85
N ASP A 569 3.72 22.54 3.41
CA ASP A 569 3.32 23.95 3.43
C ASP A 569 2.08 24.21 2.58
N ARG A 570 2.02 23.62 1.39
CA ARG A 570 0.89 23.75 0.47
C ARG A 570 -0.39 23.16 1.06
N ALA A 571 -0.34 21.95 1.63
CA ALA A 571 -1.49 21.33 2.27
C ALA A 571 -1.99 22.16 3.45
N LEU A 572 -1.06 22.64 4.30
CA LEU A 572 -1.40 23.47 5.46
C LEU A 572 -1.98 24.83 5.08
N ALA A 573 -1.54 25.43 3.95
CA ALA A 573 -2.10 26.67 3.41
C ALA A 573 -3.46 26.46 2.71
N ASN A 574 -3.70 25.27 2.17
CA ASN A 574 -4.88 24.96 1.37
C ASN A 574 -5.77 23.89 2.02
N ARG A 575 -5.98 23.99 3.34
CA ARG A 575 -6.77 23.00 4.12
C ARG A 575 -8.15 22.73 3.53
N HIS A 576 -8.77 23.74 2.93
CA HIS A 576 -10.08 23.65 2.28
C HIS A 576 -10.11 22.66 1.10
N LEU A 577 -8.98 22.40 0.43
CA LEU A 577 -8.91 21.40 -0.65
C LEU A 577 -9.01 19.96 -0.12
N LEU A 578 -8.75 19.77 1.17
CA LEU A 578 -8.91 18.50 1.87
C LEU A 578 -10.18 18.46 2.71
N ALA A 579 -10.98 19.54 2.77
CA ALA A 579 -12.18 19.62 3.59
C ALA A 579 -13.24 18.60 3.16
#